data_AF-A0A382SN84-F1
#
_entry.id   AF-A0A382SN84-F1
#
_cell.length_a   1.000
_cell.length_b   1.000
_cell.length_c   1.000
_cell.angle_alpha   90.00
_cell.angle_beta   90.00
_cell.angle_gamma   90.00
#
_symmetry.space_group_name_H-M   'P 1'
#
loop_
_entity.id
_entity.type
_entity.pdbx_description
1 polymer ?
#
loop_
_entity_poly.entity_id
_entity_poly.type
_entity_poly.pdbx_seq_one_letter_code
_entity_poly.pdbx_strand_id
1 'polypeptide(L)'
;MDNFRTALLIFFLVSLDQLSKFLVTSYLNLGESIRVLPFLDFTLVYNLGIAFSMFNQGGNYSRWILVFLVLILVIYLLFLLLRKPINRHWEFPALLLIVSGGIGNLVDRVFLGYVIDFIHVH
;
A
#
# COMPACT_ATOMS: atom_id res chain seq x y z
N MET A 1 7.11 -22.68 -2.49
CA MET A 1 8.10 -21.69 -2.02
C MET A 1 8.19 -21.84 -0.51
N ASP A 2 9.38 -21.78 0.08
CA ASP A 2 9.55 -21.80 1.54
C ASP A 2 9.19 -20.45 2.16
N ASN A 3 8.75 -20.47 3.41
CA ASN A 3 8.27 -19.29 4.13
C ASN A 3 9.32 -18.16 4.19
N PHE A 4 10.61 -18.53 4.22
CA PHE A 4 11.71 -17.56 4.23
C PHE A 4 11.76 -16.74 2.93
N ARG A 5 11.69 -17.39 1.76
CA ARG A 5 11.61 -16.68 0.47
C ARG A 5 10.37 -15.81 0.38
N THR A 6 9.22 -16.28 0.85
CA THR A 6 7.99 -15.48 0.89
C THR A 6 8.17 -14.22 1.73
N ALA A 7 8.78 -14.34 2.93
CA ALA A 7 9.06 -13.19 3.79
C ALA A 7 10.03 -12.19 3.14
N LEU A 8 11.08 -12.66 2.47
CA LEU A 8 12.02 -11.80 1.72
C LEU A 8 11.31 -11.03 0.59
N LEU A 9 10.41 -11.69 -0.15
CA LEU A 9 9.64 -11.04 -1.20
C LEU A 9 8.69 -9.97 -0.65
N ILE A 10 8.01 -10.25 0.46
CA ILE A 10 7.16 -9.26 1.14
C ILE A 10 8.02 -8.06 1.58
N PHE A 11 9.14 -8.32 2.26
CA PHE A 11 10.05 -7.27 2.70
C PHE A 11 10.54 -6.41 1.53
N PHE A 12 10.93 -7.04 0.43
CA PHE A 12 11.36 -6.35 -0.78
C PHE A 12 10.26 -5.46 -1.37
N LEU A 13 9.04 -5.98 -1.54
CA LEU A 13 7.92 -5.23 -2.09
C LEU A 13 7.49 -4.05 -1.20
N VAL A 14 7.44 -4.27 0.12
CA VAL A 14 7.16 -3.18 1.09
C VAL A 14 8.28 -2.14 1.05
N SER A 15 9.54 -2.56 0.97
CA SER A 15 10.68 -1.63 0.87
C SER A 15 10.63 -0.80 -0.41
N LEU A 16 10.23 -1.40 -1.54
CA LEU A 16 10.04 -0.69 -2.80
C LEU A 16 8.91 0.35 -2.72
N ASP A 17 7.78 -0.01 -2.10
CA ASP A 17 6.66 0.93 -1.86
C ASP A 17 7.13 2.14 -1.04
N GLN A 18 7.76 1.89 0.10
CA GLN A 18 8.22 2.94 1.01
C GLN A 18 9.32 3.80 0.40
N LEU A 19 10.26 3.21 -0.35
CA LEU A 19 11.28 3.96 -1.07
C LEU A 19 10.66 4.83 -2.16
N SER A 20 9.68 4.33 -2.91
CA SER A 20 9.01 5.09 -3.96
C SER A 20 8.27 6.30 -3.37
N LYS A 21 7.55 6.11 -2.27
CA LYS A 21 6.87 7.18 -1.54
C LYS A 21 7.87 8.21 -1.00
N PHE A 22 8.95 7.76 -0.36
CA PHE A 22 10.01 8.62 0.15
C PHE A 22 10.63 9.48 -0.94
N LEU A 23 10.99 8.88 -2.09
CA LEU A 23 11.53 9.61 -3.23
C LEU A 23 10.55 10.68 -3.69
N VAL A 24 9.29 10.34 -3.93
CA VAL A 24 8.31 11.31 -4.41
C VAL A 24 8.10 12.46 -3.41
N THR A 25 8.02 12.19 -2.11
CA THR A 25 7.93 13.24 -1.08
C THR A 25 9.20 14.09 -0.95
N SER A 26 10.34 13.62 -1.45
CA SER A 26 11.60 14.38 -1.45
C SER A 26 11.73 15.31 -2.67
N TYR A 27 10.96 15.06 -3.73
CA TYR A 27 11.01 15.83 -4.98
C TYR A 27 9.77 16.68 -5.24
N LEU A 28 8.62 16.35 -4.65
CA LEU A 28 7.34 17.04 -4.87
C LEU A 28 6.80 17.64 -3.58
N ASN A 29 6.18 18.80 -3.70
CA ASN A 29 5.30 19.36 -2.67
C ASN A 29 3.87 18.79 -2.83
N LEU A 30 3.08 18.87 -1.75
CA LEU A 30 1.69 18.40 -1.79
C LEU A 30 0.88 19.12 -2.90
N GLY A 31 0.26 18.35 -3.78
CA GLY A 31 -0.50 18.84 -4.94
C GLY A 31 0.36 19.16 -6.17
N GLU A 32 1.69 19.11 -6.06
CA GLU A 32 2.60 19.28 -7.19
C GLU A 32 2.56 18.04 -8.10
N SER A 33 2.73 18.26 -9.41
CA SER A 33 2.70 17.21 -10.42
C SER A 33 3.89 17.30 -11.37
N ILE A 34 4.54 16.17 -11.65
CA ILE A 34 5.52 16.02 -12.72
C ILE A 34 4.94 15.09 -13.79
N ARG A 35 4.90 15.57 -15.03
CA ARG A 35 4.47 14.76 -16.17
C ARG A 35 5.53 13.71 -16.50
N VAL A 36 5.14 12.44 -16.52
CA VAL A 36 6.02 11.31 -16.84
C VAL A 36 5.76 10.81 -18.27
N LEU A 37 4.48 10.62 -18.62
CA LEU A 37 4.01 10.25 -19.96
C LEU A 37 2.76 11.06 -20.31
N PRO A 38 2.30 11.07 -21.58
CA PRO A 38 1.08 11.80 -21.97
C PRO A 38 -0.22 11.40 -21.24
N PHE A 39 -0.23 10.25 -20.57
CA PHE A 39 -1.37 9.70 -19.81
C PHE A 39 -1.01 9.40 -18.34
N LEU A 40 0.20 9.77 -17.89
CA LEU A 40 0.71 9.46 -16.56
C LEU A 40 1.48 10.64 -16.00
N ASP A 41 0.96 11.16 -14.90
CA ASP A 41 1.64 12.14 -14.06
C ASP A 41 1.99 11.51 -12.71
N PHE A 42 3.08 12.00 -12.11
CA PHE A 42 3.34 11.81 -10.69
C PHE A 42 2.84 13.02 -9.93
N THR A 43 1.71 12.87 -9.22
CA THR A 43 1.03 13.93 -8.46
C THR A 43 1.01 13.59 -6.98
N LEU A 44 1.72 14.33 -6.13
CA LEU A 44 1.76 14.00 -4.70
C LEU A 44 0.43 14.32 -4.00
N VAL A 45 -0.22 13.30 -3.43
CA VAL A 45 -1.49 13.40 -2.70
C VAL A 45 -1.39 12.65 -1.36
N TYR A 46 -1.92 13.25 -0.30
CA TYR A 46 -2.09 12.60 1.00
C TYR A 46 -3.52 12.10 1.17
N ASN A 47 -3.68 10.78 1.15
CA ASN A 47 -4.96 10.12 1.24
C ASN A 47 -5.31 9.75 2.68
N LEU A 48 -6.22 10.53 3.28
CA LEU A 48 -6.72 10.35 4.64
C LEU A 48 -7.84 9.29 4.74
N GLY A 49 -8.43 8.88 3.60
CA GLY A 49 -9.56 7.96 3.54
C GLY A 49 -9.24 6.62 2.89
N ILE A 50 -10.25 6.03 2.26
CA ILE A 50 -10.13 4.94 1.28
C ILE A 50 -10.20 5.57 -0.14
N ALA A 51 -10.25 4.76 -1.20
CA ALA A 51 -10.49 5.21 -2.57
C ALA A 51 -11.59 6.30 -2.64
N PHE A 52 -11.33 7.36 -3.42
CA PHE A 52 -12.22 8.51 -3.59
C PHE A 52 -12.52 9.30 -2.31
N SER A 53 -11.61 9.31 -1.33
CA SER A 53 -11.76 10.04 -0.06
C SER A 53 -12.96 9.58 0.79
N MET A 54 -13.50 8.38 0.53
CA MET A 54 -14.51 7.78 1.40
C MET A 54 -13.94 7.63 2.82
N PHE A 55 -14.73 7.95 3.85
CA PHE A 55 -14.34 7.99 5.27
C PHE A 55 -13.36 9.10 5.73
N ASN A 56 -13.12 10.15 4.93
CA ASN A 56 -12.22 11.25 5.35
C ASN A 56 -12.82 12.16 6.46
N GLN A 57 -14.14 12.13 6.70
CA GLN A 57 -14.81 13.07 7.64
C GLN A 57 -14.63 12.73 9.13
N GLY A 58 -14.10 11.56 9.48
CA GLY A 58 -14.00 11.08 10.86
C GLY A 58 -12.73 11.46 11.62
N GLY A 59 -11.81 12.21 11.00
CA GLY A 59 -10.53 12.60 11.60
C GLY A 59 -9.71 11.40 12.11
N ASN A 60 -9.21 11.47 13.34
CA ASN A 60 -8.42 10.38 13.94
C ASN A 60 -9.22 9.08 14.14
N TYR A 61 -10.54 9.16 14.35
CA TYR A 61 -11.36 7.96 14.54
C TYR A 61 -11.44 7.13 13.25
N SER A 62 -11.67 7.76 12.09
CA SER A 62 -11.70 7.05 10.81
C SER A 62 -10.35 6.45 10.47
N ARG A 63 -9.24 7.15 10.72
CA ARG A 63 -7.88 6.61 10.59
C ARG A 63 -7.72 5.27 11.31
N TRP A 64 -8.03 5.21 12.60
CA TRP A 64 -7.82 3.99 13.39
C TRP A 64 -8.77 2.86 12.97
N ILE A 65 -10.02 3.16 12.61
CA ILE A 65 -10.94 2.16 12.03
C ILE A 65 -10.32 1.52 10.78
N LEU A 66 -9.76 2.33 9.88
CA LEU A 66 -9.10 1.83 8.67
C LEU A 66 -7.85 1.01 8.99
N VAL A 67 -7.03 1.45 9.94
CA VAL A 67 -5.87 0.69 10.44
C VAL A 67 -6.30 -0.70 10.93
N PHE A 68 -7.32 -0.77 11.79
CA PHE A 68 -7.81 -2.06 12.31
C PHE A 68 -8.36 -2.96 11.21
N LEU A 69 -9.16 -2.41 10.29
CA LEU A 69 -9.74 -3.17 9.18
C LEU A 69 -8.66 -3.75 8.26
N VAL A 70 -7.70 -2.92 7.84
CA VAL A 70 -6.60 -3.34 6.97
C VAL A 70 -5.70 -4.34 7.70
N LEU A 71 -5.40 -4.13 8.99
CA LEU A 71 -4.61 -5.06 9.78
C LEU A 71 -5.25 -6.45 9.84
N ILE A 72 -6.54 -6.54 10.15
CA ILE A 72 -7.27 -7.83 10.19
C ILE A 72 -7.20 -8.52 8.83
N LEU A 73 -7.44 -7.78 7.74
CA LEU A 73 -7.41 -8.31 6.39
C LEU A 73 -6.02 -8.80 5.99
N VAL A 74 -4.97 -8.02 6.29
CA VAL A 74 -3.57 -8.41 6.04
C VAL A 74 -3.19 -9.67 6.82
N ILE A 75 -3.55 -9.76 8.11
CA ILE A 75 -3.29 -10.96 8.92
C ILE A 75 -3.97 -12.20 8.32
N TYR A 76 -5.23 -12.05 7.93
CA TYR A 76 -5.99 -13.14 7.30
C TYR A 76 -5.38 -13.59 5.98
N LEU A 77 -5.01 -12.65 5.10
CA LEU A 77 -4.39 -12.99 3.80
C LEU A 77 -2.98 -13.54 3.96
N LEU A 78 -2.19 -13.05 4.92
CA LEU A 78 -0.88 -13.60 5.24
C LEU A 78 -1.01 -15.04 5.76
N PHE A 79 -2.01 -15.32 6.60
CA PHE A 79 -2.32 -16.68 7.02
C PHE A 79 -2.65 -17.59 5.83
N LEU A 80 -3.47 -17.13 4.88
CA LEU A 80 -3.77 -17.90 3.67
C LEU A 80 -2.51 -18.16 2.83
N LEU A 81 -1.68 -17.14 2.65
CA LEU A 81 -0.43 -17.22 1.88
C LEU A 81 0.56 -18.25 2.46
N LEU A 82 0.54 -18.46 3.78
CA LEU A 82 1.46 -19.36 4.48
C LEU A 82 0.90 -20.79 4.70
N ARG A 83 -0.42 -21.01 4.62
CA ARG A 83 -1.04 -22.25 5.12
C ARG A 83 -1.09 -23.41 4.12
N LYS A 84 -0.90 -23.23 2.81
CA LYS A 84 -0.93 -24.32 1.81
C LYS A 84 -0.02 -24.08 0.62
N PRO A 85 0.42 -25.15 -0.08
CA PRO A 85 0.93 -25.00 -1.43
C PRO A 85 -0.21 -24.44 -2.29
N ILE A 86 -0.04 -23.21 -2.74
CA ILE A 86 -0.96 -22.58 -3.68
C ILE A 86 -0.80 -23.30 -5.02
N ASN A 87 -1.76 -24.18 -5.33
CA ASN A 87 -1.73 -25.04 -6.52
C ASN A 87 -2.09 -24.31 -7.82
N ARG A 88 -2.43 -23.01 -7.75
CA ARG A 88 -2.76 -22.18 -8.91
C ARG A 88 -1.64 -21.19 -9.18
N HIS A 89 -1.12 -21.21 -10.41
CA HIS A 89 0.04 -20.40 -10.84
C HIS A 89 -0.07 -18.91 -10.49
N TRP A 90 -1.28 -18.33 -10.51
CA TRP A 90 -1.51 -16.90 -10.28
C TRP A 90 -1.93 -16.51 -8.86
N GLU A 91 -2.34 -17.46 -8.02
CA GLU A 91 -2.89 -17.15 -6.70
C GLU A 91 -1.77 -16.71 -5.72
N PHE A 92 -0.58 -17.31 -5.83
CA PHE A 92 0.57 -16.91 -5.01
C PHE A 92 1.02 -15.47 -5.31
N PRO A 93 1.33 -15.09 -6.57
CA PRO A 93 1.76 -13.72 -6.85
C PRO A 93 0.66 -12.69 -6.55
N ALA A 94 -0.62 -13.02 -6.78
CA ALA A 94 -1.72 -12.13 -6.43
C ALA A 94 -1.79 -11.86 -4.92
N LEU A 95 -1.78 -12.91 -4.09
CA LEU A 95 -1.80 -12.77 -2.63
C LEU A 95 -0.56 -12.05 -2.10
N LEU A 96 0.62 -12.35 -2.65
CA LEU A 96 1.87 -11.68 -2.28
C LEU A 96 1.79 -10.16 -2.51
N LEU A 97 1.27 -9.74 -3.67
CA LEU A 97 1.12 -8.32 -3.99
C LEU A 97 0.09 -7.63 -3.10
N ILE A 98 -1.06 -8.27 -2.87
CA ILE A 98 -2.12 -7.71 -2.00
C ILE A 98 -1.63 -7.55 -0.56
N VAL A 99 -0.97 -8.58 0.00
CA VAL A 99 -0.42 -8.54 1.36
C VAL A 99 0.65 -7.45 1.47
N SER A 100 1.60 -7.40 0.54
CA SER A 100 2.70 -6.42 0.58
C SER A 100 2.20 -4.98 0.44
N GLY A 101 1.27 -4.72 -0.49
CA GLY A 101 0.65 -3.39 -0.64
C GLY A 101 -0.20 -2.99 0.57
N GLY A 102 -0.92 -3.95 1.16
CA GLY A 102 -1.67 -3.74 2.41
C GLY A 102 -0.76 -3.35 3.58
N ILE A 103 0.39 -4.01 3.72
CA ILE A 103 1.39 -3.68 4.75
C ILE A 103 1.97 -2.28 4.52
N GLY A 104 2.39 -1.93 3.30
CA GLY A 104 2.93 -0.59 3.00
C GLY A 104 1.93 0.53 3.34
N ASN A 105 0.67 0.35 2.97
CA ASN A 105 -0.38 1.33 3.30
C ASN A 105 -0.76 1.36 4.79
N LEU A 106 -0.55 0.26 5.52
CA LEU A 106 -0.73 0.21 6.97
C LEU A 106 0.39 0.98 7.67
N VAL A 107 1.63 0.83 7.23
CA VAL A 107 2.79 1.59 7.72
C VAL A 107 2.52 3.09 7.61
N ASP A 108 2.14 3.59 6.44
CA ASP A 108 1.83 5.01 6.26
C ASP A 108 0.72 5.48 7.20
N ARG A 109 -0.39 4.74 7.29
CA ARG A 109 -1.51 5.11 8.18
C ARG A 109 -1.13 5.11 9.66
N VAL A 110 -0.24 4.21 10.10
CA VAL A 110 0.20 4.16 11.50
C VAL A 110 1.19 5.28 11.82
N PHE A 111 2.13 5.59 10.92
CA PHE A 111 3.19 6.58 11.21
C PHE A 111 2.86 8.00 10.74
N LEU A 112 2.24 8.16 9.57
CA LEU A 112 1.93 9.45 8.95
C LEU A 112 0.48 9.88 9.17
N GLY A 113 -0.44 8.91 9.24
CA GLY A 113 -1.87 9.15 9.40
C GLY A 113 -2.66 9.33 8.11
N TYR A 114 -1.98 9.22 6.98
CA TYR A 114 -2.51 9.17 5.62
C TYR A 114 -1.64 8.21 4.81
N VAL A 115 -2.10 7.84 3.62
CA VAL A 115 -1.28 7.14 2.62
C VAL A 115 -0.72 8.16 1.64
N ILE A 116 0.54 7.98 1.25
CA ILE A 116 1.15 8.76 0.16
C ILE A 116 0.75 8.12 -1.16
N ASP A 117 -0.11 8.81 -1.91
CA ASP A 117 -0.49 8.46 -3.27
C ASP A 117 0.24 9.37 -4.26
N PHE A 118 0.73 8.82 -5.37
CA PHE A 118 1.44 9.63 -6.37
C PHE A 118 1.23 9.25 -7.84
N ILE A 119 0.69 8.06 -8.13
CA ILE A 119 0.47 7.61 -9.51
C ILE A 119 -0.87 8.14 -10.00
N HIS A 120 -0.86 9.07 -10.96
CA HIS A 120 -2.06 9.69 -11.51
C HIS A 120 -2.17 9.42 -13.02
N VAL A 121 -3.16 8.63 -13.40
CA VAL A 121 -3.43 8.25 -14.80
C VAL A 121 -4.67 9.00 -15.31
N HIS A 122 -4.60 9.57 -16.52
CA HIS A 122 -5.68 10.35 -17.14
C HIS A 122 -5.80 10.11 -18.66
#